data_AF-A0AAW3H771-F1
#
_entry.id   AF-A0AAW3H771-F1
#
_cell.length_a   1.000
_cell.length_b   1.000
_cell.length_c   1.000
_cell.angle_alpha   90.00
_cell.angle_beta   90.00
_cell.angle_gamma   90.00
#
_symmetry.space_group_name_H-M   'P 1'
#
loop_
_entity.id
_entity.type
_entity.pdbx_description
1 polymer ?
#
loop_
_entity_poly.entity_id
_entity_poly.type
_entity_poly.pdbx_seq_one_letter_code
_entity_poly.pdbx_strand_id
1 'polypeptide(L)'
;MKNKKSLILILASLSFLSIAFYFFMIPRDSLQKGPMYELLEKKGFVYVESRYHSVIGIDFKNKEAFENDQYLIKNGKLYDGVGEKDAKDRFDHLLLDEFSFILSHPKLTSDQIFIESYKITLSADEVINKDLLKERHIPKLERIYSIYQDSFKKVRISFNKENLPTKVELYYEGENGLAWYTWRSYSYPYKNEADFKEDLDSVYKIYKDQQKIEADKKKSKK
;
A
#
# COMPACT_ATOMS: atom_id res chain seq x y z
N MET A 1 18.13 -16.33 56.42
CA MET A 1 16.81 -15.97 55.85
C MET A 1 17.04 -15.08 54.62
N LYS A 2 16.99 -15.65 53.40
CA LYS A 2 17.12 -14.86 52.17
C LYS A 2 15.94 -13.89 52.06
N ASN A 3 16.27 -12.61 51.90
CA ASN A 3 15.36 -11.49 52.07
C ASN A 3 14.25 -11.53 50.99
N LYS A 4 13.01 -11.83 51.38
CA LYS A 4 11.85 -11.93 50.46
C LYS A 4 11.69 -10.69 49.57
N LYS A 5 12.16 -9.52 50.02
CA LYS A 5 12.17 -8.27 49.23
C LYS A 5 13.10 -8.32 48.01
N SER A 6 14.24 -9.01 48.11
CA SER A 6 15.19 -9.15 46.99
C SER A 6 14.66 -10.09 45.91
N LEU A 7 13.92 -11.15 46.28
CA LEU A 7 13.31 -12.07 45.32
C LEU A 7 12.19 -11.39 44.52
N ILE A 8 11.40 -10.52 45.17
CA ILE A 8 10.31 -9.76 44.52
C ILE A 8 10.88 -8.74 43.53
N LEU A 9 11.99 -8.06 43.85
CA LEU A 9 12.64 -7.14 42.91
C LEU A 9 13.23 -7.87 41.69
N ILE A 10 13.80 -9.07 41.87
CA ILE A 10 14.34 -9.85 40.75
C ILE A 10 13.20 -10.35 39.85
N LEU A 11 12.10 -10.85 40.43
CA LEU A 11 10.92 -11.29 39.67
C LEU A 11 10.20 -10.13 38.96
N ALA A 12 10.11 -8.96 39.58
CA ALA A 12 9.56 -7.75 38.96
C ALA A 12 10.48 -7.19 37.86
N SER A 13 11.80 -7.34 37.99
CA SER A 13 12.73 -6.92 36.93
C SER A 13 12.69 -7.85 35.71
N LEU A 14 12.42 -9.16 35.89
CA LEU A 14 12.24 -10.10 34.78
C LEU A 14 10.95 -9.85 33.99
N SER A 15 9.86 -9.43 34.64
CA SER A 15 8.62 -9.09 33.94
C SER A 15 8.68 -7.76 33.18
N PHE A 16 9.57 -6.84 33.58
CA PHE A 16 9.81 -5.60 32.80
C PHE A 16 10.79 -5.80 31.64
N LEU A 17 11.72 -6.77 31.71
CA LEU A 17 12.55 -7.15 30.56
C LEU A 17 11.76 -7.86 29.45
N SER A 18 10.64 -8.52 29.76
CA SER A 18 9.78 -9.13 28.74
C SER A 18 8.86 -8.12 28.03
N ILE A 19 8.57 -6.96 28.63
CA ILE A 19 7.70 -5.93 28.03
C ILE A 19 8.51 -5.01 27.11
N ALA A 20 9.79 -4.76 27.40
CA ALA A 20 10.67 -3.95 26.55
C ALA A 20 11.09 -4.66 25.25
N PHE A 21 10.91 -5.98 25.14
CA PHE A 21 11.14 -6.76 23.92
C PHE A 21 9.90 -6.91 23.01
N TYR A 22 8.76 -6.34 23.42
CA TYR A 22 7.58 -6.18 22.56
C TYR A 22 7.56 -4.79 21.91
N PHE A 23 8.72 -4.23 21.57
CA PHE A 23 8.78 -3.50 20.32
C PHE A 23 8.67 -4.57 19.24
N PHE A 24 7.45 -4.77 18.72
CA PHE A 24 7.31 -5.31 17.38
C PHE A 24 8.12 -4.39 16.45
N MET A 25 9.42 -4.68 16.32
CA MET A 25 10.00 -4.69 15.00
C MET A 25 9.08 -5.61 14.21
N ILE A 26 8.17 -5.01 13.45
CA ILE A 26 7.64 -5.65 12.25
C ILE A 26 8.88 -6.26 11.59
N PRO A 27 8.94 -7.58 11.35
CA PRO A 27 9.98 -8.06 10.46
C PRO A 27 9.84 -7.22 9.20
N ARG A 28 10.95 -6.60 8.82
CA ARG A 28 11.14 -5.62 7.75
C ARG A 28 10.77 -6.17 6.34
N ASP A 29 10.07 -7.30 6.32
CA ASP A 29 9.68 -8.19 5.24
C ASP A 29 8.14 -8.34 5.13
N SER A 30 7.34 -7.41 5.70
CA SER A 30 5.89 -7.57 5.90
C SER A 30 5.02 -7.61 4.64
N LEU A 31 5.62 -7.45 3.45
CA LEU A 31 4.93 -7.69 2.19
C LEU A 31 5.21 -9.12 1.73
N GLN A 32 4.31 -10.03 2.10
CA GLN A 32 4.38 -11.41 1.63
C GLN A 32 4.14 -11.43 0.11
N LYS A 33 5.15 -11.90 -0.64
CA LYS A 33 5.09 -12.01 -2.10
C LYS A 33 4.42 -13.32 -2.48
N GLY A 34 3.20 -13.22 -3.00
CA GLY A 34 2.43 -14.31 -3.59
C GLY A 34 2.42 -14.25 -5.12
N PRO A 35 1.62 -15.10 -5.78
CA PRO A 35 1.63 -15.26 -7.23
C PRO A 35 1.35 -13.95 -8.01
N MET A 36 0.51 -13.07 -7.46
CA MET A 36 0.22 -11.78 -8.09
C MET A 36 1.35 -10.77 -7.98
N TYR A 37 2.12 -10.79 -6.89
CA TYR A 37 3.31 -9.95 -6.80
C TYR A 37 4.27 -10.27 -7.94
N GLU A 38 4.56 -11.56 -8.17
CA GLU A 38 5.47 -12.00 -9.24
C GLU A 38 4.95 -11.60 -10.63
N LEU A 39 3.64 -11.71 -10.87
CA LEU A 39 3.04 -11.31 -12.13
C LEU A 39 3.15 -9.81 -12.38
N LEU A 40 2.87 -8.99 -11.36
CA LEU A 40 2.96 -7.53 -11.45
C LEU A 40 4.42 -7.06 -11.57
N GLU A 41 5.35 -7.69 -10.85
CA GLU A 41 6.80 -7.44 -10.98
C GLU A 41 7.29 -7.76 -12.39
N LYS A 42 6.83 -8.86 -12.99
CA LYS A 42 7.13 -9.21 -14.39
C LYS A 42 6.51 -8.24 -15.39
N LYS A 43 5.29 -7.74 -15.12
CA LYS A 43 4.65 -6.71 -15.96
C LYS A 43 5.40 -5.38 -15.90
N GLY A 44 6.02 -5.09 -14.77
CA GLY A 44 6.86 -3.92 -14.54
C GLY A 44 6.05 -2.69 -14.16
N PHE A 45 5.10 -2.28 -15.01
CA PHE A 45 4.38 -1.03 -14.83
C PHE A 45 2.89 -1.25 -14.54
N VAL A 46 2.37 -0.52 -13.56
CA VAL A 46 0.95 -0.54 -13.20
C VAL A 46 0.46 0.88 -12.97
N TYR A 47 -0.74 1.14 -13.43
CA TYR A 47 -1.43 2.41 -13.22
C TYR A 47 -2.70 2.14 -12.40
N VAL A 48 -2.79 2.75 -11.23
CA VAL A 48 -3.87 2.57 -10.27
C VAL A 48 -4.71 3.83 -10.22
N GLU A 49 -6.01 3.69 -10.41
CA GLU A 49 -6.98 4.79 -10.24
C GLU A 49 -7.87 4.51 -9.04
N SER A 50 -7.92 5.44 -8.10
CA SER A 50 -8.85 5.40 -6.97
C SER A 50 -10.26 5.85 -7.35
N ARG A 51 -11.25 5.52 -6.51
CA ARG A 51 -12.62 6.08 -6.61
C ARG A 51 -12.65 7.61 -6.72
N TYR A 52 -11.69 8.30 -6.13
CA TYR A 52 -11.61 9.76 -6.09
C TYR A 52 -10.69 10.34 -7.17
N HIS A 53 -10.44 9.58 -8.25
CA HIS A 53 -9.60 9.98 -9.38
C HIS A 53 -8.15 10.36 -9.02
N SER A 54 -7.68 9.95 -7.83
CA SER A 54 -6.23 9.89 -7.58
C SER A 54 -5.63 8.79 -8.45
N VAL A 55 -4.60 9.15 -9.20
CA VAL A 55 -3.84 8.27 -10.08
C VAL A 55 -2.48 8.00 -9.45
N ILE A 56 -2.07 6.73 -9.50
CA ILE A 56 -0.76 6.29 -9.08
C ILE A 56 -0.11 5.48 -10.20
N GLY A 57 1.02 5.96 -10.72
CA GLY A 57 1.89 5.18 -11.60
C GLY A 57 2.95 4.46 -10.77
N ILE A 58 3.16 3.17 -11.03
CA ILE A 58 4.11 2.32 -10.29
C ILE A 58 4.99 1.57 -11.28
N ASP A 59 6.31 1.67 -11.08
CA ASP A 59 7.32 0.79 -11.65
C ASP A 59 7.82 -0.17 -10.56
N PHE A 60 7.34 -1.42 -10.62
CA PHE A 60 7.72 -2.49 -9.70
C PHE A 60 9.22 -2.81 -9.76
N LYS A 61 9.85 -2.69 -10.93
CA LYS A 61 11.23 -3.10 -11.16
C LYS A 61 12.21 -2.08 -10.59
N ASN A 62 12.01 -0.81 -10.89
CA ASN A 62 12.90 0.27 -10.42
C ASN A 62 12.47 0.83 -9.05
N LYS A 63 11.33 0.37 -8.51
CA LYS A 63 10.73 0.87 -7.28
C LYS A 63 10.46 2.38 -7.33
N GLU A 64 10.00 2.84 -8.49
CA GLU A 64 9.63 4.23 -8.73
C GLU A 64 8.12 4.35 -8.80
N ALA A 65 7.61 5.51 -8.41
CA ALA A 65 6.18 5.76 -8.44
C ALA A 65 5.87 7.25 -8.43
N PHE A 66 4.65 7.62 -8.82
CA PHE A 66 4.11 8.95 -8.59
C PHE A 66 2.64 8.84 -8.20
N GLU A 67 2.14 9.78 -7.39
CA GLU A 67 0.71 9.96 -7.12
C GLU A 67 0.31 11.38 -7.53
N ASN A 68 -0.38 11.50 -8.68
CA ASN A 68 -0.70 12.77 -9.31
C ASN A 68 0.49 13.75 -9.29
N ASP A 69 0.28 14.97 -8.79
CA ASP A 69 1.26 16.01 -8.49
C ASP A 69 1.58 16.10 -6.98
N GLN A 70 1.14 15.13 -6.17
CA GLN A 70 1.24 15.17 -4.71
C GLN A 70 2.60 14.69 -4.21
N TYR A 71 3.07 13.54 -4.71
CA TYR A 71 4.41 13.04 -4.42
C TYR A 71 4.91 12.10 -5.51
N LEU A 72 6.23 11.92 -5.54
CA LEU A 72 6.87 10.90 -6.36
C LEU A 72 8.04 10.21 -5.62
N ILE A 73 8.28 8.96 -5.98
CA ILE A 73 9.42 8.14 -5.57
C ILE A 73 10.29 7.95 -6.81
N LYS A 74 11.52 8.48 -6.78
CA LYS A 74 12.45 8.41 -7.90
C LYS A 74 13.87 8.30 -7.38
N ASN A 75 14.67 7.41 -7.96
CA ASN A 75 16.05 7.15 -7.53
C ASN A 75 16.21 6.95 -6.00
N GLY A 76 15.27 6.23 -5.37
CA GLY A 76 15.29 5.96 -3.93
C GLY A 76 14.94 7.17 -3.03
N LYS A 77 14.46 8.26 -3.61
CA LYS A 77 14.06 9.49 -2.89
C LYS A 77 12.58 9.75 -3.05
N LEU A 78 11.96 10.24 -1.98
CA LEU A 78 10.58 10.71 -1.95
C LEU A 78 10.61 12.23 -2.05
N TYR A 79 9.85 12.76 -2.99
CA TYR A 79 9.63 14.18 -3.20
C TYR A 79 8.16 14.48 -2.94
N ASP A 80 7.86 15.32 -1.94
CA ASP A 80 6.52 15.78 -1.60
C ASP A 80 6.52 17.26 -1.17
N GLY A 81 5.36 17.80 -0.81
CA GLY A 81 5.23 19.20 -0.38
C GLY A 81 6.04 19.60 0.87
N VAL A 82 6.65 18.65 1.59
CA VAL A 82 7.57 18.94 2.71
C VAL A 82 9.01 19.06 2.21
N GLY A 83 9.40 18.23 1.23
CA GLY A 83 10.72 18.28 0.63
C GLY A 83 11.20 16.94 0.11
N GLU A 84 12.51 16.87 -0.10
CA GLU A 84 13.21 15.66 -0.50
C GLU A 84 13.63 14.86 0.74
N LYS A 85 13.30 13.57 0.78
CA LYS A 85 13.70 12.65 1.85
C LYS A 85 13.99 11.25 1.29
N ASP A 86 14.69 10.43 2.06
CA ASP A 86 14.87 9.03 1.70
C ASP A 86 13.51 8.33 1.58
N ALA A 87 13.30 7.59 0.48
CA ALA A 87 12.06 6.84 0.25
C ALA A 87 12.02 5.51 1.00
N LYS A 88 12.83 5.36 2.05
CA LYS A 88 12.97 4.11 2.79
C LYS A 88 11.59 3.62 3.25
N ASP A 89 11.26 2.39 2.89
CA ASP A 89 10.00 1.70 3.16
C ASP A 89 8.75 2.37 2.51
N ARG A 90 8.88 3.53 1.84
CA ARG A 90 7.76 4.25 1.22
C ARG A 90 7.17 3.50 0.03
N PHE A 91 8.02 2.89 -0.79
CA PHE A 91 7.56 2.09 -1.92
C PHE A 91 6.77 0.88 -1.44
N ASP A 92 7.23 0.21 -0.38
CA ASP A 92 6.52 -0.95 0.18
C ASP A 92 5.20 -0.52 0.85
N HIS A 93 5.17 0.62 1.55
CA HIS A 93 3.92 1.20 2.05
C HIS A 93 2.94 1.55 0.93
N LEU A 94 3.43 2.08 -0.20
CA LEU A 94 2.61 2.32 -1.39
C LEU A 94 2.01 1.00 -1.89
N LEU A 95 2.83 -0.04 -2.04
CA LEU A 95 2.35 -1.36 -2.46
C LEU A 95 1.31 -1.93 -1.50
N LEU A 96 1.47 -1.74 -0.18
CA LEU A 96 0.47 -2.14 0.80
C LEU A 96 -0.83 -1.32 0.67
N ASP A 97 -0.74 0.00 0.53
CA ASP A 97 -1.89 0.89 0.38
C ASP A 97 -2.72 0.59 -0.87
N GLU A 98 -2.07 0.13 -1.92
CA GLU A 98 -2.69 -0.09 -3.24
C GLU A 98 -3.05 -1.56 -3.47
N PHE A 99 -2.31 -2.51 -2.87
CA PHE A 99 -2.44 -3.93 -3.19
C PHE A 99 -2.35 -4.90 -1.99
N SER A 100 -2.40 -4.45 -0.71
CA SER A 100 -2.08 -5.25 0.49
C SER A 100 -2.29 -6.77 0.37
N PHE A 101 -3.55 -7.19 0.20
CA PHE A 101 -3.90 -8.62 0.10
C PHE A 101 -3.65 -9.21 -1.28
N ILE A 102 -3.76 -8.43 -2.37
CA ILE A 102 -3.57 -8.90 -3.74
C ILE A 102 -2.18 -9.49 -3.88
N LEU A 103 -1.18 -8.81 -3.30
CA LEU A 103 0.21 -9.21 -3.43
C LEU A 103 0.51 -10.55 -2.77
N SER A 104 -0.21 -10.94 -1.71
CA SER A 104 0.10 -12.13 -0.91
C SER A 104 -0.87 -13.30 -1.07
N HIS A 105 -2.09 -13.08 -1.54
CA HIS A 105 -3.16 -14.04 -1.36
C HIS A 105 -2.98 -15.31 -2.25
N PRO A 106 -2.92 -16.52 -1.66
CA PRO A 106 -2.52 -17.75 -2.36
C PRO A 106 -3.53 -18.22 -3.42
N LYS A 107 -4.81 -17.86 -3.29
CA LYS A 107 -5.85 -18.16 -4.30
C LYS A 107 -5.75 -17.35 -5.59
N LEU A 108 -4.91 -16.31 -5.65
CA LEU A 108 -4.81 -15.46 -6.83
C LEU A 108 -3.80 -16.02 -7.84
N THR A 109 -3.96 -17.28 -8.22
CA THR A 109 -3.17 -17.96 -9.25
C THR A 109 -3.83 -17.82 -10.62
N SER A 110 -3.04 -17.99 -11.69
CA SER A 110 -3.56 -17.95 -13.07
C SER A 110 -4.67 -19.00 -13.30
N ASP A 111 -4.50 -20.21 -12.78
CA ASP A 111 -5.48 -21.29 -12.93
C ASP A 111 -6.80 -20.95 -12.22
N GLN A 112 -6.73 -20.43 -10.99
CA GLN A 112 -7.94 -20.03 -10.26
C GLN A 112 -8.65 -18.88 -10.95
N ILE A 113 -7.89 -17.88 -11.45
CA ILE A 113 -8.46 -16.75 -12.21
C ILE A 113 -9.21 -17.27 -13.44
N PHE A 114 -8.65 -18.23 -14.16
CA PHE A 114 -9.30 -18.84 -15.32
C PHE A 114 -10.58 -19.61 -14.94
N ILE A 115 -10.50 -20.48 -13.92
CA ILE A 115 -11.63 -21.28 -13.42
C ILE A 115 -12.79 -20.37 -12.98
N GLU A 116 -12.49 -19.27 -12.31
CA GLU A 116 -13.46 -18.29 -11.81
C GLU A 116 -13.89 -17.27 -12.88
N SER A 117 -13.62 -17.56 -14.16
CA SER A 117 -14.01 -16.70 -15.28
C SER A 117 -13.54 -15.25 -15.13
N TYR A 118 -12.28 -15.08 -14.70
CA TYR A 118 -11.60 -13.79 -14.51
C TYR A 118 -12.23 -12.88 -13.44
N LYS A 119 -12.97 -13.45 -12.48
CA LYS A 119 -13.56 -12.70 -11.38
C LYS A 119 -13.60 -13.51 -10.08
N ILE A 120 -12.72 -13.17 -9.14
CA ILE A 120 -12.62 -13.87 -7.84
C ILE A 120 -13.31 -13.04 -6.77
N THR A 121 -14.14 -13.67 -5.94
CA THR A 121 -14.74 -13.07 -4.75
C THR A 121 -14.22 -13.76 -3.49
N LEU A 122 -13.72 -12.97 -2.55
CA LEU A 122 -13.17 -13.41 -1.27
C LEU A 122 -13.95 -12.77 -0.12
N SER A 123 -14.01 -13.45 1.02
CA SER A 123 -14.58 -12.86 2.23
C SER A 123 -13.63 -11.81 2.83
N ALA A 124 -14.18 -10.89 3.62
CA ALA A 124 -13.38 -9.90 4.34
C ALA A 124 -12.34 -10.56 5.27
N ASP A 125 -12.71 -11.63 5.96
CA ASP A 125 -11.79 -12.34 6.87
C ASP A 125 -10.61 -13.02 6.13
N GLU A 126 -10.76 -13.34 4.84
CA GLU A 126 -9.65 -13.90 4.03
C GLU A 126 -8.64 -12.84 3.58
N VAL A 127 -9.08 -11.59 3.41
CA VAL A 127 -8.26 -10.54 2.80
C VAL A 127 -7.73 -9.51 3.79
N ILE A 128 -8.42 -9.31 4.92
CA ILE A 128 -8.04 -8.30 5.90
C ILE A 128 -7.03 -8.88 6.88
N ASN A 129 -5.83 -8.31 6.88
CA ASN A 129 -4.86 -8.59 7.93
C ASN A 129 -5.13 -7.69 9.15
N LYS A 130 -5.80 -8.25 10.16
CA LYS A 130 -6.15 -7.53 11.40
C LYS A 130 -4.94 -7.12 12.23
N ASP A 131 -3.77 -7.74 12.03
CA ASP A 131 -2.55 -7.33 12.74
C ASP A 131 -2.03 -5.98 12.24
N LEU A 132 -2.26 -5.66 10.96
CA LEU A 132 -1.88 -4.36 10.36
C LEU A 132 -2.70 -3.18 10.92
N LEU A 133 -3.82 -3.43 11.61
CA LEU A 133 -4.61 -2.38 12.27
C LEU A 133 -3.90 -1.74 13.47
N LYS A 134 -2.86 -2.41 13.99
CA LYS A 134 -2.07 -1.92 15.14
C LYS A 134 -0.79 -1.22 14.70
N GLU A 135 -0.49 -1.25 13.41
CA GLU A 135 0.75 -0.73 12.87
C GLU A 135 0.75 0.79 12.78
N ARG A 136 1.95 1.39 12.82
CA ARG A 136 2.11 2.84 12.63
C ARG A 136 1.57 3.27 11.27
N HIS A 137 1.79 2.44 10.25
CA HIS A 137 1.20 2.60 8.93
C HIS A 137 0.16 1.52 8.69
N ILE A 138 -1.12 1.88 8.90
CA ILE A 138 -2.26 1.03 8.58
C ILE A 138 -2.55 1.19 7.07
N PRO A 139 -2.52 0.12 6.26
CA PRO A 139 -2.79 0.27 4.83
C PRO A 139 -4.24 0.67 4.55
N LYS A 140 -4.48 1.28 3.39
CA LYS A 140 -5.79 1.84 3.03
C LYS A 140 -6.95 0.84 3.10
N LEU A 141 -6.77 -0.42 2.73
CA LEU A 141 -7.84 -1.43 2.80
C LEU A 141 -8.26 -1.72 4.24
N GLU A 142 -7.29 -1.99 5.10
CA GLU A 142 -7.47 -2.26 6.53
C GLU A 142 -8.11 -1.06 7.24
N ARG A 143 -7.73 0.16 6.83
CA ARG A 143 -8.36 1.39 7.31
C ARG A 143 -9.85 1.44 6.94
N ILE A 144 -10.21 1.13 5.69
CA ILE A 144 -11.61 1.02 5.24
C ILE A 144 -12.34 -0.04 6.05
N TYR A 145 -11.72 -1.21 6.24
CA TYR A 145 -12.29 -2.26 7.09
C TYR A 145 -12.59 -1.77 8.51
N SER A 146 -11.70 -1.00 9.13
CA SER A 146 -11.95 -0.47 10.48
C SER A 146 -13.15 0.49 10.56
N ILE A 147 -13.44 1.22 9.48
CA ILE A 147 -14.56 2.16 9.41
C ILE A 147 -15.88 1.40 9.24
N TYR A 148 -15.88 0.34 8.44
CA TYR A 148 -17.07 -0.42 8.04
C TYR A 148 -17.11 -1.83 8.65
N GLN A 149 -16.44 -2.05 9.78
CA GLN A 149 -16.12 -3.39 10.31
C GLN A 149 -17.34 -4.33 10.37
N ASP A 150 -18.49 -3.83 10.82
CA ASP A 150 -19.70 -4.63 10.98
C ASP A 150 -20.40 -4.95 9.66
N SER A 151 -20.15 -4.16 8.60
CA SER A 151 -20.86 -4.27 7.32
C SER A 151 -19.96 -4.74 6.17
N PHE A 152 -18.64 -4.63 6.26
CA PHE A 152 -17.71 -5.11 5.25
C PHE A 152 -17.70 -6.64 5.24
N LYS A 153 -18.22 -7.25 4.17
CA LYS A 153 -18.30 -8.73 4.04
C LYS A 153 -17.39 -9.34 2.99
N LYS A 154 -17.15 -8.68 1.85
CA LYS A 154 -16.49 -9.31 0.69
C LYS A 154 -15.66 -8.34 -0.12
N VAL A 155 -14.66 -8.88 -0.80
CA VAL A 155 -13.89 -8.22 -1.84
C VAL A 155 -14.00 -8.99 -3.13
N ARG A 156 -14.13 -8.28 -4.25
CA ARG A 156 -14.18 -8.87 -5.58
C ARG A 156 -13.12 -8.26 -6.46
N ILE A 157 -12.32 -9.11 -7.07
CA ILE A 157 -11.25 -8.72 -7.99
C ILE A 157 -11.64 -9.19 -9.39
N SER A 158 -11.60 -8.27 -10.34
CA SER A 158 -11.74 -8.58 -11.77
C SER A 158 -10.36 -8.59 -12.43
N PHE A 159 -10.18 -9.45 -13.42
CA PHE A 159 -8.93 -9.64 -14.15
C PHE A 159 -9.13 -9.48 -15.66
N ASN A 160 -8.05 -9.19 -16.38
CA ASN A 160 -8.03 -9.29 -17.85
C ASN A 160 -7.56 -10.68 -18.30
N LYS A 161 -7.51 -10.91 -19.62
CA LYS A 161 -7.05 -12.18 -20.21
C LYS A 161 -5.55 -12.49 -19.99
N GLU A 162 -4.78 -11.51 -19.51
CA GLU A 162 -3.37 -11.67 -19.11
C GLU A 162 -3.26 -12.00 -17.60
N ASN A 163 -4.38 -12.29 -16.93
CA ASN A 163 -4.48 -12.54 -15.49
C ASN A 163 -4.07 -11.36 -14.61
N LEU A 164 -3.98 -10.16 -15.18
CA LEU A 164 -3.66 -8.95 -14.44
C LEU A 164 -4.94 -8.36 -13.83
N PRO A 165 -4.90 -7.88 -12.57
CA PRO A 165 -6.06 -7.23 -11.95
C PRO A 165 -6.46 -6.00 -12.76
N THR A 166 -7.76 -5.74 -12.84
CA THR A 166 -8.34 -4.58 -13.55
C THR A 166 -9.24 -3.75 -12.65
N LYS A 167 -9.85 -4.38 -11.63
CA LYS A 167 -10.73 -3.69 -10.70
C LYS A 167 -10.84 -4.43 -9.38
N VAL A 168 -10.90 -3.68 -8.28
CA VAL A 168 -11.27 -4.20 -6.96
C VAL A 168 -12.52 -3.48 -6.48
N GLU A 169 -13.49 -4.26 -6.03
CA GLU A 169 -14.75 -3.80 -5.48
C GLU A 169 -14.90 -4.35 -4.05
N LEU A 170 -15.43 -3.52 -3.16
CA LEU A 170 -15.67 -3.85 -1.76
C LEU A 170 -17.19 -3.91 -1.52
N TYR A 171 -17.64 -4.91 -0.77
CA TYR A 171 -19.04 -5.07 -0.39
C TYR A 171 -19.23 -4.72 1.09
N TYR A 172 -19.83 -3.56 1.34
CA TYR A 172 -20.06 -2.99 2.68
C TYR A 172 -21.30 -2.08 2.67
N GLU A 173 -21.74 -1.64 3.85
CA GLU A 173 -22.83 -0.67 3.99
C GLU A 173 -22.30 0.76 3.89
N GLY A 174 -22.56 1.41 2.77
CA GLY A 174 -22.16 2.79 2.49
C GLY A 174 -23.35 3.71 2.26
N GLU A 175 -23.15 4.78 1.49
CA GLU A 175 -24.16 5.82 1.22
C GLU A 175 -25.44 5.29 0.54
N ASN A 176 -25.35 4.15 -0.14
CA ASN A 176 -26.45 3.51 -0.89
C ASN A 176 -26.93 2.22 -0.19
N GLY A 177 -26.64 2.06 1.10
CA GLY A 177 -26.86 0.82 1.84
C GLY A 177 -25.83 -0.26 1.52
N LEU A 178 -26.20 -1.52 1.75
CA LEU A 178 -25.32 -2.67 1.54
C LEU A 178 -25.15 -2.98 0.04
N ALA A 179 -24.03 -2.54 -0.54
CA ALA A 179 -23.78 -2.61 -1.98
C ALA A 179 -22.30 -2.86 -2.32
N TRP A 180 -22.05 -3.12 -3.61
CA TRP A 180 -20.69 -3.16 -4.15
C TRP A 180 -20.23 -1.76 -4.50
N TYR A 181 -19.04 -1.39 -4.03
CA TYR A 181 -18.41 -0.13 -4.36
C TYR A 181 -17.03 -0.35 -4.95
N THR A 182 -16.74 0.29 -6.09
CA THR A 182 -15.40 0.30 -6.67
C THR A 182 -14.43 0.95 -5.70
N TRP A 183 -13.33 0.28 -5.39
CA TRP A 183 -12.24 0.85 -4.59
C TRP A 183 -11.12 1.34 -5.50
N ARG A 184 -10.64 0.46 -6.39
CA ARG A 184 -9.56 0.73 -7.33
C ARG A 184 -9.86 0.15 -8.70
N SER A 185 -9.35 0.82 -9.72
CA SER A 185 -9.17 0.29 -11.07
C SER A 185 -7.69 0.22 -11.39
N TYR A 186 -7.29 -0.77 -12.19
CA TYR A 186 -5.91 -1.00 -12.60
C TYR A 186 -5.84 -1.05 -14.11
N SER A 187 -4.84 -0.37 -14.66
CA SER A 187 -4.54 -0.38 -16.09
C SER A 187 -3.03 -0.51 -16.31
N TYR A 188 -2.67 -0.80 -17.56
CA TYR A 188 -1.29 -1.09 -17.96
C TYR A 188 -0.94 -0.30 -19.23
N PRO A 189 -0.93 1.06 -19.15
CA PRO A 189 -0.78 1.92 -20.33
C PRO A 189 0.65 1.96 -20.87
N TYR A 190 1.65 1.71 -20.02
CA TYR A 190 3.06 1.81 -20.36
C TYR A 190 3.54 0.56 -21.09
N LYS A 191 4.17 0.75 -22.25
CA LYS A 191 4.76 -0.36 -23.02
C LYS A 191 6.19 -0.64 -22.59
N ASN A 192 6.89 0.39 -22.12
CA ASN A 192 8.29 0.34 -21.76
C ASN A 192 8.65 1.41 -20.71
N GLU A 193 9.90 1.37 -20.24
CA GLU A 193 10.43 2.28 -19.21
C GLU A 193 10.46 3.75 -19.64
N ALA A 194 10.69 4.04 -20.93
CA ALA A 194 10.69 5.42 -21.41
C ALA A 194 9.30 6.05 -21.34
N ASP A 195 8.24 5.29 -21.70
CA ASP A 195 6.86 5.75 -21.60
C ASP A 195 6.50 6.11 -20.14
N PHE A 196 6.91 5.27 -19.18
CA PHE A 196 6.67 5.54 -17.76
C PHE A 196 7.48 6.74 -17.25
N LYS A 197 8.74 6.86 -17.68
CA LYS A 197 9.61 7.97 -17.28
C LYS A 197 9.13 9.31 -17.79
N GLU A 198 8.45 9.37 -18.93
CA GLU A 198 7.86 10.62 -19.43
C GLU A 198 6.89 11.23 -18.39
N ASP A 199 5.98 10.41 -17.85
CA ASP A 199 5.04 10.84 -16.80
C ASP A 199 5.78 11.15 -15.49
N LEU A 200 6.69 10.28 -15.06
CA LEU A 200 7.44 10.45 -13.81
C LEU A 200 8.28 11.74 -13.82
N ASP A 201 8.98 12.03 -14.92
CA ASP A 201 9.81 13.22 -15.07
C ASP A 201 8.94 14.48 -15.21
N SER A 202 7.75 14.38 -15.79
CA SER A 202 6.76 15.46 -15.82
C SER A 202 6.30 15.84 -14.41
N VAL A 203 5.94 14.86 -13.57
CA VAL A 203 5.57 15.10 -12.16
C VAL A 203 6.77 15.68 -11.39
N TYR A 204 7.97 15.17 -11.62
CA TYR A 204 9.18 15.69 -10.98
C TYR A 204 9.47 17.15 -11.34
N LYS A 205 9.20 17.56 -12.58
CA LYS A 205 9.33 18.95 -13.01
C LYS A 205 8.35 19.86 -12.28
N ILE A 206 7.07 19.45 -12.14
CA ILE A 206 6.06 20.19 -11.38
C ILE A 206 6.53 20.42 -9.95
N TYR A 207 7.04 19.38 -9.29
CA TYR A 207 7.60 19.47 -7.94
C TYR A 207 8.75 20.50 -7.85
N LYS A 208 9.70 20.48 -8.81
CA LYS A 208 10.81 21.44 -8.83
C LYS A 208 10.35 22.87 -9.04
N ASP A 209 9.35 23.08 -9.90
CA ASP A 209 8.78 24.40 -10.15
C ASP A 209 8.08 24.95 -8.90
N GLN A 210 7.31 24.12 -8.18
CA GLN A 210 6.69 24.48 -6.90
C GLN A 210 7.73 24.89 -5.86
N GLN A 211 8.81 24.11 -5.71
CA GLN A 211 9.90 24.43 -4.76
C GLN A 211 10.57 25.77 -5.07
N LYS A 212 10.76 26.09 -6.35
CA LYS A 212 11.32 27.37 -6.77
C LYS A 212 10.40 28.54 -6.39
N ILE A 213 9.10 28.41 -6.66
CA ILE A 213 8.09 29.42 -6.30
C ILE A 213 8.08 29.67 -4.78
N GLU A 214 8.15 28.62 -3.97
CA GLU A 214 8.19 28.75 -2.52
C GLU A 214 9.47 29.42 -2.02
N ALA A 215 10.62 29.09 -2.61
CA ALA A 215 11.90 29.72 -2.28
C ALA A 215 11.88 31.23 -2.59
N ASP A 216 11.33 31.61 -3.74
CA ASP A 216 11.22 33.02 -4.15
C ASP A 216 10.23 33.80 -3.26
N LYS A 217 9.11 33.19 -2.88
CA LYS A 217 8.17 33.77 -1.88
C LYS A 217 8.79 33.97 -0.50
N LYS A 218 9.71 33.09 -0.07
CA LYS A 218 10.44 33.25 1.20
C LYS A 218 11.47 34.38 1.13
N LYS A 219 12.07 34.60 -0.03
CA LYS A 219 13.02 35.71 -0.26
C LYS A 219 12.33 37.06 -0.33
N SER A 220 11.14 37.17 -0.92
CA SER A 220 10.41 38.44 -1.04
C SER A 220 9.74 38.91 0.26
N LYS A 221 9.69 38.05 1.28
CA LYS A 221 9.19 38.37 2.63
C LYS A 221 10.29 38.74 3.63
N LYS A 222 11.56 38.72 3.21
CA LYS A 222 12.71 39.20 3.98
C LYS A 222 13.15 40.56 3.45
#